data_AF-A0A971X7M4-F1
#
_entry.id   AF-A0A971X7M4-F1
#
_cell.length_a   1.000
_cell.length_b   1.000
_cell.length_c   1.000
_cell.angle_alpha   90.00
_cell.angle_beta   90.00
_cell.angle_gamma   90.00
#
_symmetry.space_group_name_H-M   'P 1'
#
loop_
_entity.id
_entity.type
_entity.pdbx_description
1 polymer ?
#
loop_
_entity_poly.entity_id
_entity_poly.type
_entity_poly.pdbx_seq_one_letter_code
_entity_poly.pdbx_strand_id
1 'polypeptide(L)'
;MKKKIVKVNCCKNCIKGIHVGINNEILCREKGIVSGDFCCSGFMYFDLDSLQKQLKYHCSDCAYFTFTPTANNDYYGVCSMFSVRKCDGSLKKACSKFEKKKQRTA
;
A
#
# COMPACT_ATOMS: atom_id res chain seq x y z
N MET A 1 -12.24 9.61 24.82
CA MET A 1 -10.77 9.74 24.95
C MET A 1 -10.11 8.98 23.81
N LYS A 2 -9.48 9.65 22.84
CA LYS A 2 -8.80 8.99 21.71
C LYS A 2 -7.42 8.51 22.19
N LYS A 3 -7.21 7.19 22.29
CA LYS A 3 -5.88 6.61 22.61
C LYS A 3 -4.90 7.01 21.50
N LYS A 4 -3.91 7.86 21.82
CA LYS A 4 -2.75 8.10 20.96
C LYS A 4 -1.97 6.80 20.90
N ILE A 5 -2.01 6.11 19.76
CA ILE A 5 -1.15 4.95 19.52
C ILE A 5 0.27 5.50 19.39
N VAL A 6 1.08 5.33 20.43
CA VAL A 6 2.51 5.65 20.38
C VAL A 6 3.15 4.59 19.48
N LYS A 7 3.54 4.98 18.27
CA LYS A 7 4.30 4.11 17.38
C LYS A 7 5.70 3.93 17.98
N VAL A 8 5.98 2.72 18.47
CA VAL A 8 7.30 2.36 19.01
C VAL A 8 8.27 2.15 17.85
N ASN A 9 9.40 2.85 17.88
CA ASN A 9 10.48 2.65 16.93
C ASN A 9 11.22 1.36 17.29
N CYS A 10 11.12 0.34 16.45
CA CYS A 10 11.79 -0.94 16.62
C CYS A 10 12.08 -1.56 15.26
N CYS A 11 13.08 -2.44 15.18
CA CYS A 11 13.55 -3.07 13.96
C CYS A 11 12.45 -3.83 13.22
N LYS A 12 11.37 -4.24 13.92
CA LYS A 12 10.15 -4.80 13.33
C LYS A 12 9.44 -3.88 12.35
N ASN A 13 9.53 -2.57 12.59
CA ASN A 13 8.95 -1.55 11.73
C ASN A 13 10.01 -0.84 10.87
N CYS A 14 11.21 -1.44 10.72
CA CYS A 14 12.31 -0.84 9.98
C CYS A 14 12.35 -1.34 8.54
N ILE A 15 12.50 -0.44 7.58
CA ILE A 15 12.65 -0.79 6.15
C ILE A 15 13.90 -1.63 5.86
N LYS A 16 14.91 -1.55 6.74
CA LYS A 16 16.18 -2.28 6.62
C LYS A 16 16.16 -3.66 7.30
N GLY A 17 15.06 -4.01 7.97
CA GLY A 17 14.91 -5.26 8.70
C GLY A 17 14.23 -6.34 7.86
N ILE A 18 14.78 -7.55 7.85
CA ILE A 18 14.16 -8.72 7.24
C ILE A 18 13.80 -9.72 8.34
N HIS A 19 12.55 -10.17 8.39
CA HIS A 19 12.15 -11.25 9.29
C HIS A 19 12.81 -12.56 8.85
N VAL A 20 13.57 -13.20 9.75
CA VAL A 20 14.42 -14.36 9.41
C VAL A 20 14.04 -15.67 10.10
N GLY A 21 13.01 -15.66 10.95
CA GLY A 21 12.61 -16.84 11.69
C GLY A 21 11.20 -16.74 12.26
N ILE A 22 10.83 -17.77 13.02
CA ILE A 22 9.55 -17.85 13.73
C ILE A 22 9.60 -16.99 15.01
N ASN A 23 10.79 -16.88 15.62
CA ASN A 23 10.98 -16.28 16.94
C ASN A 23 11.22 -14.77 16.89
N ASN A 24 10.36 -14.00 16.22
CA ASN A 24 10.38 -12.52 16.22
C ASN A 24 11.78 -11.90 15.94
N GLU A 25 12.66 -12.65 15.28
CA GLU A 25 14.03 -12.28 14.95
C GLU A 25 14.07 -11.49 13.64
N ILE A 26 14.93 -10.49 13.60
CA ILE A 26 15.07 -9.60 12.47
C ILE A 26 16.54 -9.51 12.09
N LEU A 27 16.83 -9.82 10.84
CA LEU A 27 18.12 -9.52 10.25
C LEU A 27 18.18 -8.02 9.93
N CYS A 28 18.83 -7.27 10.81
CA CYS A 28 19.17 -5.87 10.60
C CYS A 28 20.42 -5.78 9.73
N ARG A 29 20.35 -5.01 8.65
CA ARG A 29 21.50 -4.78 7.74
C ARG A 29 22.76 -4.25 8.43
N GLU A 30 22.63 -3.51 9.52
CA GLU A 30 23.77 -2.88 10.22
C GLU A 30 24.29 -3.70 11.41
N LYS A 31 23.42 -4.49 12.05
CA LYS A 31 23.73 -5.15 13.34
C LYS A 31 23.64 -6.68 13.29
N GLY A 32 23.23 -7.27 12.17
CA GLY A 32 22.99 -8.71 12.07
C GLY A 32 21.63 -9.10 12.65
N ILE A 33 21.52 -10.31 13.21
CA ILE A 33 20.28 -10.80 13.80
C ILE A 33 20.02 -10.10 15.13
N VAL A 34 18.88 -9.43 15.24
CA VAL A 34 18.42 -8.70 16.44
C VAL A 34 17.00 -9.13 16.80
N SER A 35 16.60 -8.88 18.04
CA SER A 35 15.20 -9.04 18.45
C SER A 35 14.31 -8.01 17.77
N GLY A 36 13.06 -8.36 17.50
CA GLY A 36 12.09 -7.47 16.85
C GLY A 36 11.84 -6.16 17.60
N ASP A 37 12.02 -6.16 18.92
CA ASP A 37 11.83 -5.00 19.79
C ASP A 37 13.09 -4.12 19.90
N PHE A 38 14.22 -4.56 19.34
CA PHE A 38 15.45 -3.78 19.32
C PHE A 38 15.31 -2.58 18.38
N CYS A 39 15.87 -1.42 18.72
CA CYS A 39 15.93 -0.26 17.83
C CYS A 39 17.38 0.07 17.49
N CYS A 40 17.78 -0.14 16.24
CA CYS A 40 19.11 0.27 15.78
C CYS A 40 19.21 1.80 15.63
N SER A 41 20.42 2.34 15.74
CA SER A 41 20.69 3.77 15.53
C SER A 41 20.38 4.23 14.10
N GLY A 42 20.51 3.34 13.11
CA GLY A 42 20.15 3.57 11.71
C GLY A 42 18.69 3.27 11.37
N PHE A 43 17.79 3.27 12.37
CA PHE A 43 16.37 2.96 12.18
C PHE A 43 15.73 3.88 11.14
N MET A 44 15.10 3.26 10.13
CA MET A 44 14.30 3.93 9.13
C MET A 44 12.91 3.34 9.14
N TYR A 45 11.94 4.13 9.61
CA TYR A 45 10.56 3.70 9.73
C TYR A 45 9.98 3.32 8.36
N PHE A 46 9.43 2.11 8.26
CA PHE A 46 8.70 1.67 7.08
C PHE A 46 7.26 2.19 7.14
N ASP A 47 6.99 3.28 6.43
CA ASP A 47 5.63 3.82 6.30
C ASP A 47 4.95 3.33 5.01
N LEU A 48 4.23 2.23 5.14
CA LEU A 48 3.41 1.65 4.08
C LEU A 48 2.39 2.66 3.54
N ASP A 49 1.88 3.56 4.39
CA ASP A 49 0.96 4.64 3.98
C ASP A 49 1.64 5.66 3.07
N SER A 50 2.89 6.01 3.35
CA SER A 50 3.68 6.92 2.50
C SER A 50 4.05 6.27 1.16
N LEU A 51 4.37 4.97 1.17
CA LEU A 51 4.63 4.21 -0.05
C LEU A 51 3.37 4.08 -0.91
N GLN A 52 2.21 3.86 -0.27
CA GLN A 52 0.91 3.86 -0.93
C GLN A 52 0.50 5.25 -1.47
N LYS A 53 0.92 6.35 -0.84
CA LYS A 53 0.74 7.71 -1.40
C LYS A 53 1.65 7.95 -2.62
N GLN A 54 2.81 7.29 -2.68
CA GLN A 54 3.73 7.38 -3.82
C GLN A 54 3.34 6.46 -4.98
N LEU A 55 2.71 5.31 -4.71
CA LEU A 55 1.98 4.56 -5.73
C LEU A 55 0.80 5.43 -6.18
N LYS A 56 0.96 6.06 -7.35
CA LYS A 56 -0.11 6.84 -7.98
C LYS A 56 -1.26 5.89 -8.27
N TYR A 57 -2.26 5.85 -7.39
CA TYR A 57 -3.46 5.06 -7.60
C TYR A 57 -4.07 5.39 -8.96
N HIS A 58 -4.58 4.37 -9.62
CA HIS A 58 -5.22 4.50 -10.92
C HIS A 58 -6.74 4.41 -10.78
N CYS A 59 -7.46 4.82 -11.82
CA CYS A 59 -8.92 4.67 -11.85
C CYS A 59 -9.35 3.20 -11.72
N SER A 60 -8.54 2.25 -12.22
CA SER A 60 -8.76 0.81 -12.03
C SER A 60 -8.89 0.38 -10.56
N ASP A 61 -8.18 1.06 -9.65
CA ASP A 61 -8.16 0.73 -8.22
C ASP A 61 -9.36 1.33 -7.45
N CYS A 62 -10.17 2.15 -8.13
CA CYS A 62 -11.24 2.94 -7.54
C CYS A 62 -12.55 2.14 -7.43
N ALA A 63 -13.22 2.16 -6.28
CA ALA A 63 -14.50 1.51 -6.03
C ALA A 63 -15.59 1.93 -7.03
N TYR A 64 -15.54 3.16 -7.52
CA TYR A 64 -16.49 3.72 -8.49
C TYR A 64 -16.14 3.40 -9.96
N PHE A 65 -15.09 2.62 -10.21
CA PHE A 65 -14.72 2.21 -11.56
C PHE A 65 -15.28 0.82 -11.88
N THR A 66 -16.16 0.80 -12.87
CA THR A 66 -16.81 -0.41 -13.37
C THR A 66 -16.04 -0.91 -14.58
N PHE A 67 -15.49 -2.12 -14.49
CA PHE A 67 -14.76 -2.74 -15.59
C PHE A 67 -15.74 -3.27 -16.64
N THR A 68 -15.46 -2.95 -17.90
CA THR A 68 -16.07 -3.53 -19.09
C THR A 68 -14.94 -4.04 -19.97
N PRO A 69 -14.35 -5.20 -19.64
CA PRO A 69 -13.20 -5.73 -20.36
C PRO A 69 -13.54 -5.88 -21.84
N THR A 70 -12.61 -5.48 -22.70
CA THR A 70 -12.70 -5.66 -24.16
C THR A 70 -11.66 -6.72 -24.55
N ALA A 71 -11.80 -7.36 -25.71
CA ALA A 71 -10.90 -8.44 -26.18
C ALA A 71 -9.39 -8.13 -26.06
N ASN A 72 -9.00 -6.86 -26.06
CA ASN A 72 -7.60 -6.41 -25.98
C ASN A 72 -7.24 -5.69 -24.67
N ASN A 73 -8.18 -5.44 -23.75
CA ASN A 73 -7.89 -4.66 -22.53
C ASN A 73 -8.85 -4.97 -21.37
N ASP A 74 -8.29 -5.57 -20.33
CA ASP A 74 -9.00 -5.95 -19.10
C ASP A 74 -9.27 -4.75 -18.17
N TYR A 75 -8.54 -3.65 -18.36
CA TYR A 75 -8.61 -2.45 -17.52
C TYR A 75 -9.53 -1.36 -18.10
N TYR A 76 -10.24 -1.67 -19.18
CA TYR A 76 -11.17 -0.75 -19.80
C TYR A 76 -12.49 -0.68 -19.02
N GLY A 77 -13.04 0.52 -18.83
CA GLY A 77 -14.23 0.69 -17.99
C GLY A 77 -14.75 2.11 -17.92
N VAL A 78 -15.76 2.32 -17.07
CA VAL A 78 -16.41 3.62 -16.84
C VAL A 78 -16.27 4.03 -15.37
N CYS A 79 -16.06 5.33 -15.13
CA CYS A 79 -16.10 5.91 -13.80
C CYS A 79 -17.47 6.52 -13.55
N SER A 80 -18.25 5.93 -12.64
CA SER A 80 -19.63 6.34 -12.34
C SER A 80 -19.74 7.78 -11.81
N MET A 81 -18.64 8.37 -11.33
CA MET A 81 -18.62 9.71 -10.74
C MET A 81 -18.26 10.83 -11.72
N PHE A 82 -17.53 10.55 -12.80
CA PHE A 82 -16.95 11.61 -13.65
C PHE A 82 -17.01 11.36 -15.15
N SER A 83 -17.16 10.11 -15.59
CA SER A 83 -17.03 9.78 -17.01
C SER A 83 -18.16 8.88 -17.45
N VAL A 84 -19.03 9.42 -18.31
CA VAL A 84 -20.04 8.67 -19.05
C VAL A 84 -19.38 7.82 -20.16
N ARG A 85 -18.16 8.18 -20.58
CA ARG A 85 -17.39 7.49 -21.62
C ARG A 85 -16.45 6.44 -21.03
N LYS A 86 -16.33 5.32 -21.74
CA LYS A 86 -15.35 4.29 -21.43
C LYS A 86 -13.93 4.85 -21.58
N CYS A 87 -13.06 4.50 -20.65
CA CYS A 87 -11.66 4.85 -20.67
C CYS A 87 -10.82 3.72 -20.09
N ASP A 88 -9.53 3.75 -20.40
CA ASP A 88 -8.58 2.85 -19.80
C ASP A 88 -8.28 3.29 -18.35
N GLY A 89 -8.70 2.45 -17.40
CA GLY A 89 -8.53 2.69 -15.98
C GLY A 89 -7.09 2.61 -15.52
N SER A 90 -6.20 1.93 -16.28
CA SER A 90 -4.77 1.79 -15.99
C SER A 90 -3.97 3.02 -16.39
N LEU A 91 -4.41 3.78 -17.39
CA LEU A 91 -3.71 4.97 -17.87
C LEU A 91 -4.11 6.23 -17.10
N LYS A 92 -5.34 6.27 -16.57
CA LYS A 92 -5.84 7.44 -15.81
C LYS A 92 -5.48 7.34 -14.34
N LYS A 93 -4.87 8.40 -13.81
CA LYS A 93 -4.65 8.57 -12.37
C LYS A 93 -6.00 8.73 -11.64
N ALA A 94 -6.03 8.27 -10.41
CA ALA A 94 -7.13 8.43 -9.48
C ALA A 94 -7.52 9.91 -9.31
N CYS A 95 -8.82 10.17 -9.28
CA CYS A 95 -9.39 11.50 -9.09
C CYS A 95 -9.49 11.88 -7.60
N SER A 96 -9.91 13.12 -7.31
CA SER A 96 -10.09 13.62 -5.94
C SER A 96 -11.18 12.90 -5.13
N LYS A 97 -12.09 12.16 -5.79
CA LYS A 97 -13.11 11.32 -5.14
C LYS A 97 -12.73 9.83 -5.14
N PHE A 98 -11.44 9.54 -5.27
CA PHE A 98 -10.94 8.17 -5.23
C PHE A 98 -11.27 7.50 -3.91
N GLU A 99 -11.82 6.30 -4.01
CA GLU A 99 -11.99 5.40 -2.89
C GLU A 99 -11.41 4.05 -3.28
N LYS A 100 -10.44 3.56 -2.49
CA LYS A 100 -9.75 2.30 -2.79
C LYS A 100 -10.74 1.15 -2.69
N LYS A 101 -10.76 0.26 -3.69
CA LYS A 101 -11.50 -1.01 -3.58
C LYS A 101 -11.02 -1.76 -2.34
N LYS A 102 -11.94 -2.02 -1.40
CA LYS A 102 -11.74 -3.06 -0.38
C LYS A 102 -11.61 -4.37 -1.16
N GLN A 103 -10.55 -5.13 -0.91
CA GLN A 103 -10.12 -6.30 -1.69
C GLN A 103 -11.28 -7.12 -2.26
N ARG A 104 -11.17 -7.56 -3.52
CA ARG A 104 -12.04 -8.60 -4.08
C ARG A 104 -11.91 -9.82 -3.18
N THR A 105 -12.96 -10.13 -2.41
CA THR A 105 -13.14 -11.47 -1.88
C THR A 105 -13.27 -12.38 -3.10
N ALA A 106 -12.41 -13.41 -3.13
CA ALA A 106 -12.38 -14.40 -4.20
C ALA A 106 -13.71 -15.15 -4.31
#